data_AF-X0V5E8-F1
#
_entry.id   AF-X0V5E8-F1
#
_cell.length_a   1.000
_cell.length_b   1.000
_cell.length_c   1.000
_cell.angle_alpha   90.00
_cell.angle_beta   90.00
_cell.angle_gamma   90.00
#
_symmetry.space_group_name_H-M   'P 1'
#
loop_
_entity.id
_entity.type
_entity.pdbx_description
1 polymer ?
#
loop_
_entity_poly.entity_id
_entity_poly.type
_entity_poly.pdbx_seq_one_letter_code
_entity_poly.pdbx_strand_id
1 'polypeptide(L)'
;MKQEFIDWKPSNVSLQMLYQIDIILNEYAQRDLILTLRQLYYQLVARALLPPNWADKDTGSTNNPRSYKRLMHIVSQGRLAGLLDWNMIEDRGRKIERNDH
;
A
#
# COMPACT_ATOMS: atom_id res chain seq x y z
N MET A 1 3.81 -6.33 14.60
CA MET A 1 3.06 -5.82 15.76
C MET A 1 1.82 -5.09 15.25
N LYS A 2 0.62 -5.43 15.74
CA LYS A 2 -0.61 -4.68 15.49
C LYS A 2 -0.96 -3.89 16.75
N GLN A 3 -1.05 -2.57 16.65
CA GLN A 3 -1.45 -1.67 17.72
C GLN A 3 -2.42 -0.65 17.15
N GLU A 4 -3.53 -0.45 17.86
CA GLU A 4 -4.55 0.55 17.51
C GLU A 4 -4.27 1.86 18.25
N PHE A 5 -4.12 2.93 17.49
CA PHE A 5 -3.87 4.29 17.94
C PHE A 5 -5.02 5.25 17.58
N ILE A 6 -5.86 4.88 16.60
CA ILE A 6 -7.00 5.67 16.15
C ILE A 6 -8.22 4.77 15.93
N ASP A 7 -9.42 5.27 16.25
CA ASP A 7 -10.68 4.69 15.77
C ASP A 7 -10.94 5.18 14.35
N TRP A 8 -10.48 4.41 13.37
CA TRP A 8 -10.76 4.67 11.95
C TRP A 8 -11.82 3.71 11.44
N LYS A 9 -12.87 4.27 10.84
CA LYS A 9 -13.95 3.52 10.18
C LYS A 9 -13.71 3.52 8.66
N PRO A 10 -12.98 2.54 8.12
CA PRO A 10 -12.69 2.46 6.69
C PRO A 10 -13.99 2.25 5.88
N SER A 11 -14.03 2.86 4.69
CA SER A 11 -15.05 2.53 3.70
C SER A 11 -14.93 1.07 3.25
N ASN A 12 -15.98 0.51 2.65
CA ASN A 12 -15.92 -0.83 2.04
C ASN A 12 -14.77 -0.97 1.04
N VAL A 13 -14.50 0.07 0.25
CA VAL A 13 -13.38 0.07 -0.70
C VAL A 13 -12.04 -0.02 0.05
N SER A 14 -11.88 0.74 1.14
CA SER A 14 -10.67 0.70 1.96
C SER A 14 -10.47 -0.64 2.65
N LEU A 15 -11.54 -1.26 3.16
CA LEU A 15 -11.50 -2.60 3.75
C LEU A 15 -11.08 -3.66 2.73
N GLN A 16 -11.67 -3.64 1.54
CA GLN A 16 -11.28 -4.54 0.45
C GLN A 16 -9.81 -4.34 0.06
N MET A 17 -9.34 -3.09 0.01
CA MET A 17 -7.93 -2.82 -0.24
C MET A 17 -7.02 -3.37 0.86
N LEU A 18 -7.37 -3.20 2.14
CA LEU A 18 -6.60 -3.76 3.25
C LEU A 18 -6.52 -5.28 3.17
N TYR A 19 -7.61 -5.94 2.82
CA TYR A 19 -7.64 -7.39 2.62
C TYR A 19 -6.69 -7.84 1.50
N GLN A 20 -6.73 -7.18 0.33
CA GLN A 20 -5.82 -7.48 -0.78
C GLN A 20 -4.34 -7.22 -0.42
N ILE A 21 -4.09 -6.14 0.34
CA ILE A 21 -2.76 -5.83 0.85
C ILE A 21 -2.27 -6.96 1.77
N ASP A 22 -3.08 -7.39 2.72
CA ASP A 22 -2.72 -8.44 3.67
C ASP A 22 -2.40 -9.76 2.95
N ILE A 23 -3.18 -10.15 1.94
CA ILE A 23 -2.90 -11.33 1.11
C ILE A 23 -1.51 -11.24 0.46
N ILE A 24 -1.21 -10.13 -0.21
CA ILE A 24 0.09 -9.95 -0.89
C ILE A 24 1.22 -9.97 0.13
N LEU A 25 1.10 -9.24 1.23
CA LEU A 25 2.16 -9.20 2.24
C LEU A 25 2.41 -10.57 2.87
N ASN A 26 1.36 -11.35 3.15
CA ASN A 26 1.52 -12.71 3.65
C ASN A 26 2.20 -13.63 2.62
N GLU A 27 1.88 -13.52 1.33
CA GLU A 27 2.53 -14.31 0.28
C GLU A 27 4.05 -14.07 0.23
N TYR A 28 4.48 -12.81 0.37
CA TYR A 28 5.90 -12.45 0.39
C TYR A 28 6.56 -12.81 1.72
N ALA A 29 5.87 -12.63 2.84
CA ALA A 29 6.37 -13.03 4.15
C ALA A 29 6.63 -14.53 4.26
N GLN A 30 5.80 -15.37 3.61
CA GLN A 30 6.02 -16.82 3.51
C GLN A 30 7.32 -17.21 2.76
N ARG A 31 7.93 -16.27 2.05
CA ARG A 31 9.21 -16.43 1.34
C ARG A 31 10.35 -15.66 2.02
N ASP A 32 10.13 -15.23 3.27
CA ASP A 32 11.06 -14.40 4.04
C ASP A 32 11.39 -13.05 3.34
N LEU A 33 10.44 -12.52 2.55
CA LEU A 33 10.57 -11.24 1.86
C LEU A 33 9.63 -10.20 2.48
N ILE A 34 10.18 -9.04 2.84
CA ILE A 34 9.40 -7.87 3.27
C ILE A 34 9.33 -6.86 2.12
N LEU A 35 8.13 -6.43 1.76
CA LEU A 35 7.93 -5.47 0.69
C LEU A 35 8.02 -4.03 1.20
N THR A 36 8.63 -3.14 0.41
CA THR A 36 8.40 -1.70 0.56
C THR A 36 7.01 -1.29 0.07
N LEU A 37 6.52 -0.12 0.48
CA LEU A 37 5.23 0.42 0.01
C LEU A 37 5.16 0.53 -1.53
N ARG A 38 6.28 0.86 -2.18
CA ARG A 38 6.35 0.93 -3.66
C ARG A 38 6.30 -0.45 -4.30
N GLN A 39 6.98 -1.44 -3.73
CA GLN A 39 6.90 -2.81 -4.24
C GLN A 39 5.48 -3.37 -4.08
N LEU A 40 4.84 -3.17 -2.92
CA LEU A 40 3.44 -3.51 -2.70
C LEU A 40 2.52 -2.85 -3.74
N TYR A 41 2.70 -1.56 -3.98
CA TYR A 41 1.95 -0.83 -5.01
C TYR A 41 2.07 -1.49 -6.38
N TYR A 42 3.29 -1.85 -6.80
CA TYR A 42 3.49 -2.49 -8.10
C TYR A 42 2.93 -3.91 -8.15
N GLN A 43 2.93 -4.65 -7.05
CA GLN A 43 2.22 -5.94 -7.00
C GLN A 43 0.71 -5.76 -7.26
N LEU A 44 0.09 -4.74 -6.67
CA LEU A 44 -1.33 -4.45 -6.88
C LEU A 44 -1.64 -4.02 -8.33
N VAL A 45 -0.78 -3.18 -8.92
CA VAL A 45 -0.90 -2.78 -10.34
C VAL A 45 -0.75 -3.99 -11.26
N ALA A 46 0.32 -4.78 -11.10
CA ALA A 46 0.63 -5.91 -11.97
C ALA A 46 -0.43 -7.02 -11.92
N ARG A 47 -1.11 -7.17 -10.78
CA ARG A 47 -2.19 -8.14 -10.57
C ARG A 47 -3.59 -7.57 -10.88
N ALA A 48 -3.69 -6.32 -11.36
CA ALA A 48 -4.95 -5.63 -11.62
C ALA A 48 -5.91 -5.57 -10.41
N LEU A 49 -5.37 -5.45 -9.19
CA LEU A 49 -6.12 -5.45 -7.93
C LEU A 49 -6.53 -4.05 -7.46
N LEU A 50 -6.04 -2.99 -8.11
CA LEU A 50 -6.46 -1.62 -7.81
C LEU A 50 -7.86 -1.33 -8.37
N PRO A 51 -8.70 -0.56 -7.65
CA PRO A 51 -10.03 -0.21 -8.14
C PRO A 51 -9.97 0.48 -9.50
N PRO A 52 -10.84 0.11 -10.48
CA PRO A 52 -10.83 0.72 -11.81
C PRO A 52 -11.01 2.24 -11.79
N ASN A 53 -11.75 2.78 -10.82
CA ASN A 53 -11.94 4.23 -10.65
C ASN A 53 -10.70 4.97 -10.08
N TRP A 54 -9.58 4.26 -9.88
CA TRP A 54 -8.28 4.84 -9.60
C TRP A 54 -7.43 4.99 -10.86
N ALA A 55 -7.86 4.41 -11.97
CA ALA A 55 -7.23 4.61 -13.26
C ALA A 55 -7.17 6.11 -13.60
N ASP A 56 -6.04 6.49 -14.16
CA ASP A 56 -5.90 7.79 -14.80
C ASP A 56 -6.83 7.87 -16.01
N LYS A 57 -7.49 9.01 -16.19
CA LYS A 57 -8.58 9.15 -17.17
C LYS A 57 -8.08 9.14 -18.60
N ASP A 58 -6.84 9.59 -18.81
CA ASP A 58 -6.26 9.75 -20.14
C ASP A 58 -5.58 8.44 -20.59
N THR A 59 -4.89 7.77 -19.65
CA THR A 59 -4.14 6.55 -19.95
C THR A 59 -4.89 5.26 -19.64
N GLY A 60 -5.98 5.31 -18.86
CA GLY A 60 -6.67 4.13 -18.34
C GLY A 60 -5.85 3.32 -17.31
N SER A 61 -4.65 3.79 -16.94
CA SER A 61 -3.72 3.05 -16.10
C SER A 61 -3.93 3.34 -14.63
N THR A 62 -4.02 2.30 -13.80
CA THR A 62 -3.97 2.45 -12.34
C THR A 62 -2.57 2.78 -11.84
N ASN A 63 -1.53 2.64 -12.67
CA ASN A 63 -0.17 3.05 -12.38
C ASN A 63 0.02 4.57 -12.53
N ASN A 64 -0.47 5.33 -11.56
CA ASN A 64 -0.38 6.78 -11.57
C ASN A 64 -0.13 7.36 -10.16
N PRO A 65 0.36 8.62 -10.04
CA PRO A 65 0.67 9.22 -8.75
C PRO A 65 -0.53 9.32 -7.79
N ARG A 66 -1.75 9.46 -8.32
CA ARG A 66 -2.98 9.57 -7.52
C ARG A 66 -3.32 8.23 -6.86
N SER A 67 -3.25 7.13 -7.59
CA SER A 67 -3.41 5.77 -7.05
C SER A 67 -2.39 5.47 -5.96
N TYR A 68 -1.12 5.81 -6.21
CA TYR A 68 -0.06 5.61 -5.22
C TYR A 68 -0.32 6.38 -3.92
N LYS A 69 -0.70 7.66 -4.00
CA LYS A 69 -1.06 8.48 -2.83
C LYS A 69 -2.25 7.91 -2.06
N ARG A 70 -3.26 7.40 -2.77
CA ARG A 70 -4.43 6.75 -2.15
C ARG A 70 -4.02 5.49 -1.39
N LEU A 71 -3.21 4.62 -2.00
CA LEU A 71 -2.70 3.43 -1.34
C LEU A 71 -1.89 3.78 -0.09
N MET A 72 -0.98 4.75 -0.19
CA MET A 72 -0.18 5.24 0.94
C MET A 72 -1.07 5.68 2.11
N HIS A 73 -2.13 6.44 1.83
CA HIS A 73 -3.07 6.86 2.86
C HIS A 73 -3.79 5.67 3.52
N ILE A 74 -4.30 4.71 2.73
CA ILE A 74 -4.97 3.51 3.27
C ILE A 74 -4.02 2.68 4.14
N VAL A 75 -2.79 2.46 3.69
CA VAL A 75 -1.76 1.73 4.46
C VAL A 75 -1.47 2.45 5.78
N SER A 76 -1.30 3.77 5.75
CA SER A 76 -1.04 4.56 6.96
C SER A 76 -2.20 4.50 7.95
N GLN A 77 -3.43 4.68 7.47
CA GLN A 77 -4.61 4.60 8.34
C GLN A 77 -4.82 3.18 8.87
N GLY A 78 -4.60 2.15 8.04
CA GLY A 78 -4.70 0.75 8.44
C GLY A 78 -3.70 0.38 9.53
N ARG A 79 -2.45 0.86 9.42
CA ARG A 79 -1.44 0.69 10.47
C ARG A 79 -1.85 1.37 11.78
N LEU A 80 -2.26 2.64 11.71
CA LEU A 80 -2.70 3.40 12.88
C LEU A 80 -3.94 2.80 13.54
N ALA A 81 -4.85 2.21 12.77
CA ALA A 81 -6.06 1.57 13.29
C ALA A 81 -5.84 0.11 13.72
N GLY A 82 -4.59 -0.41 13.72
CA GLY A 82 -4.31 -1.80 14.05
C GLY A 82 -4.81 -2.84 13.03
N LEU A 83 -5.30 -2.40 11.87
CA LEU A 83 -5.81 -3.27 10.81
C LEU A 83 -4.69 -3.86 9.94
N LEU A 84 -3.52 -3.24 9.91
CA LEU A 84 -2.34 -3.69 9.19
C LEU A 84 -1.12 -3.74 10.10
N ASP A 85 -0.33 -4.81 10.00
CA ASP A 85 0.88 -4.96 10.83
C ASP A 85 1.97 -3.96 10.38
N TRP A 86 2.54 -3.25 11.36
CA TRP A 86 3.62 -2.29 11.16
C TRP A 86 4.86 -2.90 10.48
N ASN A 87 5.17 -4.16 10.79
CA ASN A 87 6.40 -4.86 10.39
C ASN A 87 6.30 -5.53 9.02
N MET A 88 5.11 -5.60 8.40
CA MET A 88 4.93 -6.28 7.11
C MET A 88 5.34 -5.43 5.92
N ILE A 89 5.51 -4.12 6.11
CA ILE A 89 5.98 -3.21 5.07
C ILE A 89 7.26 -2.53 5.54
N GLU A 90 8.30 -2.56 4.71
CA GLU A 90 9.55 -1.89 4.97
C GLU A 90 9.45 -0.40 4.62
N ASP A 91 9.62 0.46 5.62
CA ASP A 91 9.65 1.92 5.46
C ASP A 91 11.01 2.38 4.94
N ARG A 92 11.27 2.11 3.65
CA ARG A 92 12.37 2.77 2.94
C ARG A 92 11.96 4.20 2.63
N GLY A 93 12.33 5.12 3.53
CA GLY A 93 12.28 6.55 3.24
C GLY A 93 12.97 6.84 1.91
N ARG A 94 12.48 7.85 1.17
CA ARG A 94 13.22 8.35 -0.01
C ARG A 94 14.62 8.74 0.47
N LYS A 95 15.66 7.97 0.08
CA LYS A 95 17.01 8.50 0.08
C LYS A 95 16.99 9.68 -0.88
N ILE A 96 17.09 10.90 -0.34
CA ILE A 96 17.37 12.07 -1.15
C ILE A 96 18.84 11.93 -1.52
N GLU A 97 19.12 11.27 -2.64
CA GLU A 97 20.44 11.39 -3.25
C GLU A 97 20.51 12.83 -3.77
N ARG A 98 21.13 13.71 -2.98
CA ARG A 98 21.67 14.96 -3.50
C ARG A 98 22.74 14.55 -4.51
N ASN A 99 22.40 14.61 -5.79
CA ASN A 99 23.42 14.64 -6.83
C ASN A 99 24.07 16.01 -6.75
N ASP A 100 25.09 16.12 -5.92
CA ASP A 100 26.07 17.21 -5.95
C ASP A 100 27.04 16.90 -7.10
N HIS A 101 26.61 17.15 -8.34
CA HIS A 101 27.45 17.09 -9.55
C HIS A 101 27.37 18.42 -10.29
#